data_AF-A0A5D3FWH5-F1
#
_entry.id   AF-A0A5D3FWH5-F1
#
_cell.length_a   1.000
_cell.length_b   1.000
_cell.length_c   1.000
_cell.angle_alpha   90.00
_cell.angle_beta   90.00
_cell.angle_gamma   90.00
#
_symmetry.space_group_name_H-M   'P 1'
#
loop_
_entity.id
_entity.type
_entity.pdbx_description
1 polymer ?
#
loop_
_entity_poly.entity_id
_entity_poly.type
_entity_poly.pdbx_seq_one_letter_code
_entity_poly.pdbx_strand_id
1 'polypeptide(L)'
;MQESPAAVLDEIGRLRRLTRARVHGAAVPLVVFAGLTLASALLYRHPFFRMPPEGGTLDFNNDPFFARGNAGGGFAVDPGPVSGYAGLYWADWSGALSVLFWLVVAPLCYAGCAVWYRRRAESIGLALRWRTWLYAGAGLMGLMVLLLALRESGPDDFHVNLVDHPPLMALSPLLAIALGLLGLAWVERSWGTGVVAVLYGVLAAVMSMYPLGEQPFWIIPPSGGSIDLLMAPGYNLLILTSVLLVGAAILQLRTAARRRKASRA
;
A
#
# COMPACT_ATOMS: atom_id res chain seq x y z
N MET A 1 21.07 28.83 -45.63
CA MET A 1 21.87 28.14 -44.60
C MET A 1 21.45 26.67 -44.62
N GLN A 2 22.28 25.79 -45.18
CA GLN A 2 22.06 24.34 -45.11
C GLN A 2 22.63 23.86 -43.78
N GLU A 3 21.78 23.37 -42.88
CA GLU A 3 22.26 22.70 -41.66
C GLU A 3 23.06 21.46 -42.06
N SER A 4 24.25 21.30 -41.48
CA SER A 4 25.11 20.15 -41.69
C SER A 4 24.37 18.85 -41.32
N PRO A 5 24.43 17.78 -42.13
CA PRO A 5 23.85 16.47 -41.79
C PRO A 5 24.26 15.96 -40.40
N ALA A 6 25.48 16.31 -39.95
CA ALA A 6 25.96 15.96 -38.61
C ALA A 6 25.16 16.68 -37.50
N ALA A 7 24.80 17.95 -37.70
CA ALA A 7 24.01 18.72 -36.73
C ALA A 7 22.60 18.15 -36.59
N VAL A 8 21.99 17.72 -37.69
CA VAL A 8 20.67 17.07 -37.68
C VAL A 8 20.71 15.73 -36.93
N LEU A 9 21.73 14.91 -37.15
CA LEU A 9 21.89 13.62 -36.45
C LEU A 9 22.13 13.80 -34.94
N ASP A 10 22.93 14.79 -34.55
CA ASP A 10 23.17 15.10 -33.14
C ASP A 10 21.89 15.58 -32.45
N GLU A 11 21.09 16.42 -33.11
CA GLU A 11 19.81 16.88 -32.57
C GLU A 11 18.79 15.72 -32.46
N ILE A 12 18.72 14.82 -33.43
CA ILE A 12 17.89 13.59 -33.32
C ILE A 12 18.38 12.73 -32.14
N GLY A 13 19.69 12.60 -31.96
CA GLY A 13 20.29 11.90 -30.82
C GLY A 13 19.92 12.53 -29.48
N ARG A 14 19.96 13.86 -29.40
CA ARG A 14 19.57 14.65 -28.22
C ARG A 14 18.07 14.53 -27.93
N LEU A 15 17.22 14.67 -28.94
CA LEU A 15 15.77 14.46 -28.82
C LEU A 15 15.45 13.03 -28.35
N ARG A 16 16.12 12.01 -28.90
CA ARG A 16 15.93 10.62 -28.44
C ARG A 16 16.34 10.43 -26.98
N ARG A 17 17.44 11.06 -26.53
CA ARG A 17 17.88 11.05 -25.12
C ARG A 17 16.87 11.75 -24.21
N LEU A 18 16.36 12.90 -24.62
CA LEU A 18 15.32 13.65 -23.89
C LEU A 18 14.01 12.88 -23.80
N THR A 19 13.57 12.25 -24.89
CA THR A 19 12.37 11.41 -24.91
C THR A 19 12.53 10.22 -23.99
N ARG A 20 13.67 9.50 -24.02
CA ARG A 20 13.98 8.40 -23.08
C ARG A 20 13.98 8.84 -21.62
N ALA A 21 14.50 10.04 -21.32
CA ALA A 21 14.47 10.60 -19.96
C ALA A 21 13.06 10.97 -19.48
N ARG A 22 12.11 11.16 -20.40
CA ARG A 22 10.70 11.48 -20.10
C ARG A 22 9.77 10.27 -20.05
N VAL A 23 10.24 9.07 -20.42
CA VAL A 23 9.41 7.84 -20.46
C VAL A 23 8.85 7.46 -19.08
N HIS A 24 9.57 7.71 -17.99
CA HIS A 24 9.22 7.17 -16.67
C HIS A 24 8.22 8.10 -15.96
N GLY A 25 7.05 7.57 -15.61
CA GLY A 25 5.93 8.32 -15.01
C GLY A 25 5.52 7.85 -13.62
N ALA A 26 6.07 6.74 -13.12
CA ALA A 26 5.63 6.06 -11.90
C ALA A 26 5.54 6.90 -10.61
N ALA A 27 6.19 8.07 -10.53
CA ALA A 27 6.10 8.92 -9.34
C ALA A 27 4.65 9.33 -9.01
N VAL A 28 3.82 9.61 -10.02
CA VAL A 28 2.41 10.00 -9.77
C VAL A 28 1.58 8.84 -9.23
N PRO A 29 1.57 7.64 -9.85
CA PRO A 29 0.92 6.47 -9.27
C PRO A 29 1.38 6.17 -7.84
N LEU A 30 2.69 6.22 -7.57
CA LEU A 30 3.21 5.98 -6.23
C LEU A 30 2.64 6.97 -5.20
N VAL A 31 2.57 8.27 -5.52
CA VAL A 31 1.96 9.27 -4.64
C VAL A 31 0.46 9.03 -4.45
N VAL A 32 -0.27 8.71 -5.52
CA VAL A 32 -1.71 8.44 -5.46
C VAL A 32 -2.00 7.24 -4.56
N PHE A 33 -1.26 6.13 -4.73
CA PHE A 33 -1.43 4.94 -3.91
C PHE A 33 -0.90 5.11 -2.49
N ALA A 34 0.11 5.96 -2.27
CA ALA A 34 0.54 6.36 -0.93
C ALA A 34 -0.58 7.11 -0.19
N GLY A 35 -1.25 8.03 -0.88
CA GLY A 35 -2.41 8.74 -0.36
C GLY A 35 -3.58 7.81 -0.08
N LEU A 36 -3.88 6.87 -0.97
CA LEU A 36 -4.92 5.85 -0.77
C LEU A 36 -4.64 4.97 0.45
N THR A 37 -3.39 4.52 0.59
CA THR A 37 -2.93 3.70 1.73
C THR A 37 -3.04 4.46 3.04
N LEU A 38 -2.67 5.74 3.05
CA LEU A 38 -2.81 6.57 4.25
C LEU A 38 -4.28 6.87 4.56
N ALA A 39 -5.11 7.11 3.55
CA ALA A 39 -6.53 7.39 3.70
C ALA A 39 -7.30 6.21 4.28
N SER A 40 -6.85 4.97 4.07
CA SER A 40 -7.48 3.81 4.71
C SER A 40 -7.35 3.82 6.23
N ALA A 41 -6.44 4.63 6.81
CA ALA A 41 -6.36 4.85 8.25
C ALA A 41 -7.67 5.42 8.84
N LEU A 42 -8.47 6.14 8.03
CA LEU A 42 -9.76 6.70 8.44
C LEU A 42 -10.86 5.64 8.63
N LEU A 43 -10.63 4.42 8.13
CA LEU A 43 -11.57 3.30 8.28
C LEU A 43 -11.48 2.64 9.66
N TYR A 44 -10.42 2.92 10.41
CA TYR A 44 -10.24 2.40 11.77
C TYR A 44 -10.84 3.34 12.80
N ARG A 45 -11.40 2.76 13.87
CA ARG A 45 -11.88 3.53 15.03
C ARG A 45 -10.72 4.17 15.79
N HIS A 46 -9.63 3.43 15.94
CA HIS A 46 -8.43 3.84 16.69
C HIS A 46 -7.15 3.55 15.89
N PRO A 47 -6.84 4.35 14.85
CA PRO A 47 -5.68 4.09 14.00
C PRO A 47 -4.34 4.26 14.72
N PHE A 48 -4.25 5.14 15.73
CA PHE A 48 -3.00 5.46 16.44
C PHE A 48 -3.05 5.14 17.93
N PHE A 49 -3.69 4.02 18.27
CA PHE A 49 -3.81 3.54 19.64
C PHE A 49 -2.43 3.35 20.32
N ARG A 50 -2.38 3.56 21.65
CA ARG A 50 -1.20 3.33 22.50
C ARG A 50 -1.65 2.64 23.77
N MET A 51 -1.00 1.53 24.13
CA MET A 51 -1.25 0.92 25.43
C MET A 51 -0.81 1.87 26.56
N PRO A 52 -1.56 1.91 27.68
CA PRO A 52 -1.10 2.59 28.87
C PRO A 52 0.22 1.97 29.35
N PRO A 53 1.11 2.77 29.98
CA PRO A 53 2.32 2.24 30.59
C PRO A 53 2.00 1.17 31.64
N GLU A 54 2.89 0.19 31.78
CA GLU A 54 2.77 -0.88 32.78
C GLU A 54 2.43 -0.30 34.17
N GLY A 55 1.29 -0.72 34.74
CA GLY A 55 0.78 -0.22 36.03
C GLY A 55 -0.26 0.90 35.95
N GLY A 56 -0.61 1.39 34.75
CA GLY A 56 -1.75 2.28 34.56
C GLY A 56 -3.09 1.56 34.76
N THR A 57 -3.97 2.10 35.59
CA THR A 57 -5.37 1.67 35.67
C THR A 57 -6.12 2.19 34.44
N LEU A 58 -6.51 1.30 33.53
CA LEU A 58 -7.51 1.61 32.51
C LEU A 58 -8.84 1.93 33.19
N ASP A 59 -9.44 3.06 32.84
CA ASP A 59 -10.77 3.42 33.33
C ASP A 59 -11.81 2.74 32.45
N PHE A 60 -12.17 1.50 32.79
CA PHE A 60 -13.13 0.69 32.05
C PHE A 60 -14.52 1.33 31.87
N ASN A 61 -14.85 2.37 32.64
CA ASN A 61 -16.10 3.12 32.47
C ASN A 61 -15.99 4.21 31.40
N ASN A 62 -14.78 4.69 31.10
CA ASN A 62 -14.49 5.75 30.13
C ASN A 62 -13.75 5.25 28.87
N ASP A 63 -13.14 4.07 28.92
CA ASP A 63 -12.40 3.42 27.84
C ASP A 63 -13.15 2.15 27.36
N PRO A 64 -14.18 2.28 26.49
CA PRO A 64 -15.02 1.16 26.04
C PRO A 64 -14.30 0.10 25.18
N PHE A 65 -12.98 0.21 25.04
CA PHE A 65 -12.12 -0.62 24.20
C PHE A 65 -11.47 -1.78 24.98
N PHE A 66 -11.56 -1.78 26.31
CA PHE A 66 -10.95 -2.80 27.16
C PHE A 66 -12.00 -3.58 27.91
N ALA A 67 -12.02 -4.89 27.73
CA ALA A 67 -12.80 -5.78 28.58
C ALA A 67 -11.92 -6.24 29.75
N ARG A 68 -12.48 -6.25 30.96
CA ARG A 68 -11.80 -6.86 32.11
C ARG A 68 -11.69 -8.37 31.87
N GLY A 69 -10.47 -8.85 31.61
CA GLY A 69 -10.22 -10.29 31.56
C GLY A 69 -10.57 -10.95 32.89
N ASN A 70 -11.36 -12.02 32.86
CA ASN A 70 -11.67 -12.78 34.06
C ASN A 70 -10.44 -13.62 34.45
N ALA A 71 -9.88 -13.31 35.62
CA ALA A 71 -8.76 -13.97 36.30
C ALA A 71 -7.38 -13.84 35.62
N GLY A 72 -6.51 -12.97 36.16
CA GLY A 72 -5.06 -13.05 35.90
C GLY A 72 -4.31 -11.75 35.57
N GLY A 73 -4.94 -10.57 35.59
CA GLY A 73 -4.23 -9.29 35.47
C GLY A 73 -3.75 -8.91 34.05
N GLY A 74 -4.15 -9.65 33.02
CA GLY A 74 -3.95 -9.27 31.62
C GLY A 74 -5.06 -8.32 31.12
N PHE A 75 -4.66 -7.31 30.36
CA PHE A 75 -5.60 -6.47 29.62
C PHE A 75 -6.03 -7.20 28.35
N ALA A 76 -7.34 -7.46 28.19
CA ALA A 76 -7.90 -7.89 26.91
C ALA A 76 -8.41 -6.63 26.19
N VAL A 77 -7.77 -6.28 25.08
CA VAL A 77 -8.38 -5.39 24.10
C VAL A 77 -9.62 -6.10 23.58
N ASP A 78 -10.79 -5.48 23.67
CA ASP A 78 -11.98 -5.90 22.94
C ASP A 78 -12.08 -4.98 21.71
N PRO A 79 -11.49 -5.38 20.57
CA PRO A 79 -11.37 -4.50 19.41
C PRO A 79 -12.72 -4.34 18.67
N GLY A 80 -13.81 -4.93 19.16
CA GLY A 80 -15.04 -5.08 18.40
C GLY A 80 -14.82 -5.98 17.17
N PRO A 81 -15.72 -5.95 16.17
CA PRO A 81 -15.59 -6.80 15.00
C PRO A 81 -14.33 -6.46 14.19
N VAL A 82 -13.32 -7.33 14.32
CA VAL A 82 -12.03 -7.28 13.65
C VAL A 82 -12.10 -8.02 12.33
N SER A 83 -12.05 -7.27 11.24
CA SER A 83 -12.41 -7.81 9.93
C SER A 83 -11.24 -7.88 8.95
N GLY A 84 -10.22 -7.04 9.12
CA GLY A 84 -9.13 -6.88 8.16
C GLY A 84 -9.55 -6.18 6.86
N TYR A 85 -10.81 -5.77 6.73
CA TYR A 85 -11.35 -5.19 5.50
C TYR A 85 -10.77 -3.80 5.19
N ALA A 86 -10.35 -3.03 6.20
CA ALA A 86 -9.68 -1.75 6.03
C ALA A 86 -8.23 -1.85 5.50
N GLY A 87 -7.72 -3.06 5.25
CA GLY A 87 -6.41 -3.32 4.65
C GLY A 87 -5.42 -3.99 5.59
N LEU A 88 -5.58 -3.81 6.90
CA LEU A 88 -4.85 -4.50 7.96
C LEU A 88 -5.87 -4.99 9.00
N TYR A 89 -5.49 -6.02 9.75
CA TYR A 89 -6.34 -6.58 10.79
C TYR A 89 -6.44 -5.62 11.99
N TRP A 90 -7.62 -5.02 12.20
CA TRP A 90 -7.93 -4.17 13.36
C TRP A 90 -9.44 -3.85 13.47
N ALA A 91 -9.77 -3.00 14.45
CA ALA A 91 -11.10 -2.45 14.75
C ALA A 91 -11.56 -1.43 13.69
N ASP A 92 -12.31 -1.93 12.70
CA ASP A 92 -12.91 -1.11 11.65
C ASP A 92 -14.18 -0.40 12.17
N TRP A 93 -14.51 0.75 11.59
CA TRP A 93 -15.83 1.39 11.81
C TRP A 93 -16.97 0.48 11.36
N SER A 94 -16.83 -0.06 10.15
CA SER A 94 -17.78 -0.99 9.52
C SER A 94 -17.09 -1.75 8.39
N GLY A 95 -17.24 -3.07 8.36
CA GLY A 95 -16.71 -3.89 7.29
C GLY A 95 -17.27 -3.52 5.90
N ALA A 96 -18.56 -3.15 5.85
CA ALA A 96 -19.19 -2.69 4.62
C ALA A 96 -18.59 -1.36 4.12
N LEU A 97 -18.30 -0.42 5.02
CA LEU A 97 -17.63 0.83 4.65
C LEU A 97 -16.21 0.57 4.14
N SER A 98 -15.46 -0.32 4.78
CA SER A 98 -14.13 -0.72 4.34
C SER A 98 -14.16 -1.35 2.94
N VAL A 99 -15.08 -2.29 2.70
CA VAL A 99 -15.28 -2.92 1.39
C VAL A 99 -15.67 -1.89 0.33
N LEU A 100 -16.63 -1.00 0.62
CA LEU A 100 -17.06 0.06 -0.29
C LEU A 100 -15.93 1.03 -0.62
N PHE A 101 -15.12 1.41 0.38
CA PHE A 101 -13.94 2.25 0.17
C PHE A 101 -13.01 1.64 -0.87
N TRP A 102 -12.67 0.35 -0.74
CA TRP A 102 -11.79 -0.32 -1.69
C TRP A 102 -12.44 -0.56 -3.05
N LEU A 103 -13.74 -0.86 -3.12
CA LEU A 103 -14.46 -1.05 -4.38
C LEU A 103 -14.65 0.25 -5.17
N VAL A 104 -14.67 1.40 -4.51
CA VAL A 104 -14.93 2.69 -5.17
C VAL A 104 -13.64 3.49 -5.32
N VAL A 105 -12.97 3.77 -4.21
CA VAL A 105 -11.84 4.71 -4.18
C VAL A 105 -10.63 4.13 -4.91
N ALA A 106 -10.33 2.83 -4.75
CA ALA A 106 -9.17 2.25 -5.41
C ALA A 106 -9.30 2.20 -6.95
N PRO A 107 -10.43 1.73 -7.54
CA PRO A 107 -10.64 1.85 -8.99
C PRO A 107 -10.58 3.29 -9.49
N LEU A 108 -11.08 4.27 -8.72
CA LEU A 108 -10.95 5.69 -9.06
C LEU A 108 -9.48 6.14 -9.06
N CYS A 109 -8.65 5.68 -8.12
CA CYS A 109 -7.21 5.93 -8.13
C CYS A 109 -6.53 5.33 -9.37
N TYR A 110 -6.86 4.09 -9.74
CA TYR A 110 -6.35 3.46 -10.97
C TYR A 110 -6.79 4.23 -12.23
N ALA A 111 -8.06 4.61 -12.31
CA ALA A 111 -8.61 5.38 -13.42
C ALA A 111 -7.97 6.78 -13.51
N GLY A 112 -7.78 7.46 -12.39
CA GLY A 112 -7.09 8.75 -12.30
C GLY A 112 -5.64 8.65 -12.80
N CYS A 113 -4.92 7.62 -12.38
CA CYS A 113 -3.56 7.34 -12.88
C CYS A 113 -3.57 7.06 -14.40
N ALA A 114 -4.53 6.27 -14.89
CA ALA A 114 -4.66 5.98 -16.31
C ALA A 114 -4.96 7.23 -17.15
N VAL A 115 -5.87 8.11 -16.69
CA VAL A 115 -6.16 9.40 -17.34
C VAL A 115 -4.93 10.29 -17.34
N TRP A 116 -4.18 10.32 -16.23
CA TRP A 116 -2.91 11.05 -16.17
C TRP A 116 -1.89 10.51 -17.19
N TYR A 117 -1.73 9.20 -17.30
CA TYR A 117 -0.88 8.57 -18.32
C TYR A 117 -1.34 8.88 -19.74
N ARG A 118 -2.66 8.95 -19.98
CA ARG A 118 -3.22 9.31 -21.29
C ARG A 118 -2.86 10.75 -21.67
N ARG A 119 -3.11 11.72 -20.79
CA ARG A 119 -2.74 13.14 -21.00
C ARG A 119 -1.22 13.31 -21.16
N ARG A 120 -0.44 12.51 -20.43
CA ARG A 120 1.01 12.46 -20.57
C ARG A 120 1.47 11.88 -21.91
N ALA A 121 0.81 10.82 -22.38
CA ALA A 121 1.08 10.20 -23.67
C ALA A 121 0.79 11.19 -24.82
N GLU A 122 -0.35 11.89 -24.75
CA GLU A 122 -0.75 12.94 -25.70
C GLU A 122 0.27 14.08 -25.76
N SER A 123 0.80 14.53 -24.61
CA SER A 123 1.78 15.63 -24.54
C SER A 123 3.21 15.24 -24.92
N ILE A 124 3.58 13.96 -24.85
CA ILE A 124 4.95 13.48 -25.16
C ILE A 124 5.01 12.75 -26.51
N GLY A 125 3.86 12.39 -27.10
CA GLY A 125 3.78 11.65 -28.37
C GLY A 125 4.16 10.17 -28.23
N LEU A 126 4.06 9.58 -27.03
CA LEU A 126 4.40 8.18 -26.75
C LEU A 126 3.16 7.36 -26.41
N ALA A 127 2.85 6.35 -27.22
CA ALA A 127 1.77 5.42 -26.94
C ALA A 127 2.19 4.39 -25.87
N LEU A 128 1.86 4.66 -24.60
CA LEU A 128 1.99 3.66 -23.53
C LEU A 128 0.75 2.74 -23.51
N ARG A 129 0.93 1.44 -23.23
CA ARG A 129 -0.18 0.47 -23.07
C ARG A 129 -0.89 0.60 -21.72
N TRP A 130 -1.30 1.82 -21.36
CA TRP A 130 -1.91 2.13 -20.05
C TRP A 130 -3.19 1.34 -19.76
N ARG A 131 -3.93 0.94 -20.80
CA ARG A 131 -5.17 0.16 -20.68
C ARG A 131 -4.96 -1.20 -20.03
N THR A 132 -3.89 -1.92 -20.42
CA THR A 132 -3.60 -3.26 -19.87
C THR A 132 -3.31 -3.19 -18.37
N TRP A 133 -2.59 -2.16 -17.95
CA TRP A 133 -2.32 -1.90 -16.54
C TRP A 133 -3.60 -1.58 -15.75
N LEU A 134 -4.46 -0.72 -16.30
CA LEU A 134 -5.73 -0.34 -15.67
C LEU A 134 -6.62 -1.57 -15.43
N TYR A 135 -6.82 -2.40 -16.45
CA TYR A 135 -7.67 -3.60 -16.31
C TYR A 135 -7.06 -4.64 -15.38
N ALA A 136 -5.73 -4.85 -15.42
CA ALA A 136 -5.07 -5.79 -14.53
C ALA A 136 -5.15 -5.35 -13.07
N GLY A 137 -4.85 -4.08 -12.78
CA GLY A 137 -4.89 -3.54 -11.42
C GLY A 137 -6.30 -3.46 -10.85
N ALA A 138 -7.26 -2.97 -11.64
CA ALA A 138 -8.66 -2.88 -11.22
C ALA A 138 -9.31 -4.26 -11.09
N GLY A 139 -9.05 -5.18 -12.02
CA GLY A 139 -9.55 -6.55 -11.98
C GLY A 139 -9.00 -7.33 -10.79
N LEU A 140 -7.71 -7.16 -10.50
CA LEU A 140 -7.10 -7.78 -9.33
C LEU A 140 -7.64 -7.21 -8.01
N MET A 141 -7.82 -5.89 -7.93
CA MET A 141 -8.44 -5.27 -6.75
C MET A 141 -9.88 -5.76 -6.56
N GLY A 142 -10.67 -5.80 -7.64
CA GLY A 142 -12.04 -6.33 -7.61
C GLY A 142 -12.08 -7.79 -7.17
N LEU A 143 -11.20 -8.64 -7.71
CA LEU A 143 -11.06 -10.03 -7.29
C LEU A 143 -10.70 -10.13 -5.81
N MET A 144 -9.76 -9.31 -5.34
CA MET A 144 -9.27 -9.40 -3.98
C MET A 144 -10.32 -8.95 -2.96
N VAL A 145 -11.08 -7.90 -3.28
CA VAL A 145 -12.23 -7.48 -2.45
C VAL A 145 -13.37 -8.49 -2.53
N LEU A 146 -13.61 -9.11 -3.69
CA LEU A 146 -14.61 -10.17 -3.81
C LEU A 146 -14.25 -11.38 -2.94
N LEU A 147 -13.01 -11.85 -3.00
CA LEU A 147 -12.53 -12.95 -2.15
C LEU A 147 -12.65 -12.61 -0.67
N LEU A 148 -12.38 -11.35 -0.33
CA LEU A 148 -12.49 -10.85 1.03
C LEU A 148 -13.94 -10.74 1.52
N ALA A 149 -14.88 -10.35 0.65
CA ALA A 149 -16.31 -10.28 0.95
C ALA A 149 -16.98 -11.66 0.99
N LEU A 150 -16.46 -12.62 0.21
CA LEU A 150 -16.90 -14.03 0.22
C LEU A 150 -16.28 -14.83 1.37
N ARG A 151 -15.36 -14.24 2.14
CA ARG A 151 -14.86 -14.83 3.37
C ARG A 151 -16.04 -14.89 4.35
N GLU A 152 -16.64 -16.07 4.51
CA GLU A 152 -17.77 -16.26 5.40
C GLU A 152 -17.44 -15.71 6.79
N SER A 153 -18.36 -14.89 7.30
CA SER A 153 -18.47 -14.50 8.70
C SER A 153 -18.83 -15.74 9.52
N GLY A 154 -17.85 -16.64 9.70
CA GLY A 154 -17.96 -17.71 10.68
C GLY A 154 -18.09 -17.11 12.09
N PRO A 155 -18.87 -17.75 12.98
CA PRO A 155 -19.14 -17.23 14.30
C PRO A 155 -17.84 -17.01 15.08
N ASP A 156 -17.90 -16.02 15.97
CA ASP A 156 -16.88 -15.39 16.82
C ASP A 156 -16.01 -16.32 17.71
N ASP A 157 -15.60 -17.49 17.24
CA ASP A 157 -14.60 -18.29 17.93
C ASP A 157 -13.19 -17.77 17.57
N PHE A 158 -12.78 -16.84 18.43
CA PHE A 158 -11.39 -16.51 18.74
C PHE A 158 -10.43 -17.67 18.44
N HIS A 159 -9.32 -17.34 17.76
CA HIS A 159 -8.18 -18.23 17.45
C HIS A 159 -8.36 -19.18 16.26
N VAL A 160 -8.77 -18.68 15.08
CA VAL A 160 -8.35 -19.35 13.85
C VAL A 160 -6.82 -19.26 13.79
N ASN A 161 -6.16 -20.36 14.15
CA ASN A 161 -4.73 -20.45 14.37
C ASN A 161 -3.95 -19.80 13.21
N LEU A 162 -2.98 -18.99 13.62
CA LEU A 162 -1.83 -18.44 12.89
C LEU A 162 -1.14 -19.44 11.94
N VAL A 163 -1.38 -20.74 12.13
CA VAL A 163 -0.75 -21.89 11.46
C VAL A 163 -1.65 -22.53 10.40
N ASP A 164 -2.99 -22.44 10.52
CA ASP A 164 -3.88 -23.28 9.71
C ASP A 164 -4.20 -22.66 8.33
N HIS A 165 -4.23 -21.32 8.21
CA HIS A 165 -4.55 -20.63 6.95
C HIS A 165 -3.69 -19.37 6.64
N PRO A 166 -2.35 -19.46 6.63
CA PRO A 166 -1.47 -18.32 6.37
C PRO A 166 -1.71 -17.58 5.03
N PRO A 167 -2.00 -18.23 3.87
CA PRO A 167 -2.09 -17.49 2.62
C PRO A 167 -3.36 -16.62 2.52
N LEU A 168 -4.44 -16.98 3.22
CA LEU A 168 -5.71 -16.24 3.16
C LEU A 168 -5.67 -14.94 3.98
N MET A 169 -4.86 -14.89 5.04
CA MET A 169 -4.66 -13.66 5.83
C MET A 169 -3.79 -12.62 5.14
N ALA A 170 -2.90 -13.04 4.23
CA ALA A 170 -2.10 -12.12 3.41
C ALA A 170 -2.91 -11.43 2.30
N LEU A 171 -4.14 -11.88 2.03
CA LEU A 171 -5.02 -11.30 1.02
C LEU A 171 -5.64 -10.01 1.55
N SER A 172 -4.88 -8.92 1.41
CA SER A 172 -5.36 -7.57 1.68
C SER A 172 -5.49 -6.74 0.40
N PRO A 173 -6.38 -5.74 0.39
CA PRO A 173 -6.42 -4.72 -0.66
C PRO A 173 -5.06 -4.06 -0.92
N LEU A 174 -4.20 -3.97 0.11
CA LEU A 174 -2.85 -3.43 -0.01
C LEU A 174 -1.98 -4.29 -0.95
N LEU A 175 -2.12 -5.62 -0.90
CA LEU A 175 -1.39 -6.51 -1.81
C LEU A 175 -1.81 -6.30 -3.29
N ALA A 176 -3.09 -6.01 -3.54
CA ALA A 176 -3.57 -5.68 -4.88
C ALA A 176 -2.95 -4.38 -5.41
N ILE A 177 -2.68 -3.39 -4.55
CA ILE A 177 -1.90 -2.20 -4.92
C ILE A 177 -0.48 -2.60 -5.33
N ALA A 178 0.19 -3.45 -4.53
CA ALA A 178 1.56 -3.89 -4.81
C ALA A 178 1.66 -4.59 -6.18
N LEU A 179 0.75 -5.52 -6.45
CA LEU A 179 0.66 -6.25 -7.71
C LEU A 179 0.31 -5.33 -8.89
N GLY A 180 -0.58 -4.35 -8.69
CA GLY A 180 -0.82 -3.30 -9.67
C GLY A 180 0.44 -2.49 -9.98
N LEU A 181 1.21 -2.10 -8.97
CA LEU A 181 2.48 -1.39 -9.16
C LEU A 181 3.56 -2.26 -9.83
N LEU A 182 3.58 -3.57 -9.58
CA LEU A 182 4.42 -4.52 -10.31
C LEU A 182 4.04 -4.61 -11.79
N GLY A 183 2.74 -4.67 -12.09
CA GLY A 183 2.23 -4.56 -13.45
C GLY A 183 2.67 -3.25 -14.12
N LEU A 184 2.66 -2.14 -13.37
CA LEU A 184 3.16 -0.85 -13.86
C LEU A 184 4.66 -0.90 -14.13
N ALA A 185 5.44 -1.47 -13.21
CA ALA A 185 6.88 -1.63 -13.34
C ALA A 185 7.24 -2.45 -14.59
N TRP A 186 6.47 -3.50 -14.88
CA TRP A 186 6.64 -4.31 -16.08
C TRP A 186 6.30 -3.53 -17.37
N VAL A 187 5.17 -2.81 -17.38
CA VAL A 187 4.75 -1.98 -18.53
C VAL A 187 5.74 -0.84 -18.81
N GLU A 188 6.25 -0.18 -17.77
CA GLU A 188 7.25 0.88 -17.89
C GLU A 188 8.68 0.35 -18.05
N ARG A 189 8.90 -0.96 -17.88
CA ARG A 189 10.24 -1.59 -17.75
C ARG A 189 11.13 -0.87 -16.73
N SER A 190 10.53 -0.43 -15.61
CA SER A 190 11.20 0.34 -14.56
C SER A 190 11.55 -0.55 -13.37
N TRP A 191 12.82 -0.92 -13.25
CA TRP A 191 13.35 -1.65 -12.10
C TRP A 191 13.12 -0.90 -10.78
N GLY A 192 13.24 0.43 -10.77
CA GLY A 192 13.03 1.23 -9.57
C GLY A 192 11.59 1.13 -9.06
N THR A 193 10.61 1.18 -9.96
CA THR A 193 9.20 0.97 -9.61
C THR A 193 8.97 -0.46 -9.11
N GLY A 194 9.61 -1.44 -9.74
CA GLY A 194 9.53 -2.84 -9.33
C GLY A 194 10.04 -3.07 -7.91
N VAL A 195 11.22 -2.53 -7.57
CA VAL A 195 11.78 -2.63 -6.22
C VAL A 195 10.85 -1.99 -5.17
N VAL A 196 10.32 -0.80 -5.44
CA VAL A 196 9.37 -0.14 -4.53
C VAL A 196 8.10 -0.97 -4.35
N ALA A 197 7.57 -1.54 -5.44
CA ALA A 197 6.37 -2.38 -5.40
C ALA A 197 6.60 -3.70 -4.63
N VAL A 198 7.77 -4.34 -4.80
CA VAL A 198 8.15 -5.54 -4.03
C VAL A 198 8.29 -5.19 -2.55
N LEU A 199 9.03 -4.13 -2.21
CA LEU A 199 9.21 -3.71 -0.82
C LEU A 199 7.87 -3.42 -0.14
N TYR A 200 7.01 -2.65 -0.82
CA TYR A 200 5.67 -2.36 -0.34
C TYR A 200 4.82 -3.64 -0.20
N GLY A 201 4.85 -4.53 -1.18
CA GLY A 201 4.07 -5.78 -1.17
C GLY A 201 4.52 -6.77 -0.09
N VAL A 202 5.83 -6.93 0.11
CA VAL A 202 6.38 -7.75 1.19
C VAL A 202 5.98 -7.17 2.54
N LEU A 203 6.12 -5.86 2.72
CA LEU A 203 5.74 -5.21 3.97
C LEU A 203 4.24 -5.32 4.24
N ALA A 204 3.41 -5.11 3.22
CA ALA A 204 1.96 -5.25 3.32
C ALA A 204 1.56 -6.68 3.68
N ALA A 205 2.14 -7.69 3.01
CA ALA A 205 1.88 -9.09 3.33
C ALA A 205 2.31 -9.44 4.76
N VAL A 206 3.51 -9.01 5.18
CA VAL A 206 3.99 -9.22 6.56
C VAL A 206 3.05 -8.55 7.55
N MET A 207 2.68 -7.28 7.35
CA MET A 207 1.76 -6.54 8.22
C MET A 207 0.34 -7.10 8.24
N SER A 208 -0.13 -7.71 7.14
CA SER A 208 -1.42 -8.40 7.09
C SER A 208 -1.39 -9.75 7.83
N MET A 209 -0.23 -10.40 7.92
CA MET A 209 -0.06 -11.65 8.66
C MET A 209 0.26 -11.41 10.15
N TYR A 210 1.10 -10.43 10.45
CA TYR A 210 1.56 -10.02 11.77
C TYR A 210 1.62 -8.49 11.81
N PRO A 211 0.80 -7.81 12.62
CA PRO A 211 1.05 -6.41 12.94
C PRO A 211 2.52 -6.26 13.39
N LEU A 212 3.25 -5.21 13.00
CA LEU A 212 4.68 -5.09 13.34
C LEU A 212 4.96 -5.08 14.84
N GLY A 213 3.94 -4.79 15.66
CA GLY A 213 4.02 -4.86 17.10
C GLY A 213 3.86 -6.26 17.66
N GLU A 214 3.47 -7.26 16.88
CA GLU A 214 3.25 -8.63 17.35
C GLU A 214 4.49 -9.47 17.07
N GLN A 215 5.14 -9.95 18.13
CA GLN A 215 6.28 -10.86 18.04
C GLN A 215 5.75 -12.29 18.18
N PRO A 216 5.88 -13.13 17.14
CA PRO A 216 5.35 -14.47 17.19
C PRO A 216 6.06 -15.33 18.25
N PHE A 217 5.33 -16.30 18.78
CA PHE A 217 5.78 -17.15 19.88
C PHE A 217 7.06 -17.94 19.58
N TRP A 218 7.38 -18.20 18.30
CA TRP A 218 8.64 -18.86 17.92
C TRP A 218 9.85 -17.94 18.00
N ILE A 219 9.67 -16.61 18.05
CA ILE A 219 10.75 -15.65 18.30
C ILE A 219 10.92 -15.42 19.80
N ILE A 220 9.83 -15.26 20.56
CA ILE A 220 9.85 -15.12 22.02
C ILE A 220 8.93 -16.16 22.67
N PRO A 221 9.44 -17.33 23.06
CA PRO A 221 8.65 -18.33 23.78
C PRO A 221 8.40 -17.90 25.24
N PRO A 222 7.31 -18.34 25.88
CA PRO A 222 6.27 -19.24 25.36
C PRO A 222 5.08 -18.53 24.69
N SER A 223 4.91 -17.22 24.89
CA SER A 223 3.69 -16.47 24.54
C SER A 223 3.84 -15.46 23.41
N GLY A 224 5.05 -15.24 22.90
CA GLY A 224 5.36 -14.08 22.07
C GLY A 224 5.61 -12.82 22.91
N GLY A 225 5.72 -11.69 22.24
CA GLY A 225 5.86 -10.36 22.85
C GLY A 225 5.14 -9.29 22.03
N SER A 226 4.86 -8.13 22.61
CA SER A 226 4.30 -7.00 21.89
C SER A 226 5.18 -5.76 21.97
N ILE A 227 5.22 -4.98 20.88
CA ILE A 227 5.72 -3.61 20.86
C ILE A 227 4.48 -2.72 20.70
N ASP A 228 4.01 -2.17 21.81
CA ASP A 228 2.70 -1.50 21.92
C ASP A 228 2.47 -0.39 20.88
N LEU A 229 3.53 0.33 20.52
CA LEU A 229 3.50 1.40 19.52
C LEU A 229 3.29 0.90 18.09
N LEU A 230 3.63 -0.34 17.77
CA LEU A 230 3.55 -0.90 16.40
C LEU A 230 2.34 -1.84 16.22
N MET A 231 1.54 -2.01 17.28
CA MET A 231 0.31 -2.79 17.24
C MET A 231 -0.79 -2.05 16.46
N ALA A 232 -0.87 -0.73 16.59
CA ALA A 232 -1.92 0.05 15.95
C ALA A 232 -1.69 0.18 14.43
N PRO A 233 -2.74 0.02 13.60
CA PRO A 233 -2.62 -0.08 12.15
C PRO A 233 -2.13 1.22 11.51
N GLY A 234 -2.39 2.38 12.12
CA GLY A 234 -1.98 3.68 11.61
C GLY A 234 -0.46 3.82 11.50
N TYR A 235 0.31 3.29 12.45
CA TYR A 235 1.78 3.31 12.34
C TYR A 235 2.28 2.40 11.21
N ASN A 236 1.66 1.24 11.02
CA ASN A 236 1.96 0.33 9.92
C ASN A 236 1.65 0.96 8.55
N LEU A 237 0.51 1.63 8.43
CA LEU A 237 0.14 2.38 7.23
C LEU A 237 1.09 3.55 6.95
N LEU A 238 1.54 4.28 7.99
CA LEU A 238 2.55 5.33 7.81
C LEU A 238 3.86 4.77 7.22
N ILE A 239 4.31 3.60 7.69
CA ILE A 239 5.51 2.96 7.15
C ILE A 239 5.27 2.56 5.68
N LEU A 240 4.15 1.92 5.35
CA LEU A 240 3.80 1.56 3.97
C LEU A 240 3.73 2.77 3.04
N THR A 241 3.04 3.84 3.47
CA THR A 241 2.97 5.11 2.76
C THR A 241 4.35 5.71 2.56
N SER A 242 5.22 5.66 3.58
CA SER A 242 6.59 6.18 3.47
C SER A 242 7.41 5.47 2.38
N VAL A 243 7.28 4.14 2.22
CA VAL A 243 7.95 3.37 1.17
C VAL A 243 7.58 3.90 -0.22
N LEU A 244 6.29 4.14 -0.45
CA LEU A 244 5.79 4.66 -1.72
C LEU A 244 6.23 6.12 -1.97
N LEU A 245 6.17 6.98 -0.96
CA LEU A 245 6.57 8.40 -1.07
C LEU A 245 8.08 8.55 -1.29
N VAL A 246 8.90 7.82 -0.55
CA VAL A 246 10.37 7.81 -0.73
C VAL A 246 10.71 7.26 -2.11
N GLY A 247 10.06 6.18 -2.53
CA GLY A 247 10.19 5.64 -3.88
C GLY A 247 9.86 6.67 -4.96
N ALA A 248 8.73 7.38 -4.81
CA ALA A 248 8.32 8.45 -5.71
C ALA A 248 9.36 9.59 -5.77
N ALA A 249 9.84 10.04 -4.61
CA ALA A 249 10.84 11.10 -4.50
C ALA A 249 12.15 10.71 -5.20
N ILE A 250 12.67 9.50 -4.95
CA ILE A 250 13.91 9.01 -5.59
C ILE A 250 13.76 8.95 -7.11
N LEU A 251 12.63 8.42 -7.61
CA LEU A 251 12.38 8.34 -9.06
C LEU A 251 12.25 9.73 -9.68
N GLN A 252 11.57 10.66 -9.00
CA GLN A 252 11.43 12.04 -9.44
C GLN A 252 12.79 12.76 -9.49
N LEU A 253 13.62 12.61 -8.47
CA LEU A 253 14.97 13.18 -8.44
C LEU A 253 15.87 12.59 -9.54
N ARG A 254 15.81 11.28 -9.77
CA ARG A 254 16.56 10.61 -10.85
C ARG A 254 16.14 11.11 -12.23
N THR A 255 14.84 11.29 -12.47
CA THR A 255 14.35 11.84 -13.75
C THR A 255 14.76 13.30 -13.92
N ALA A 256 14.67 14.12 -12.86
CA ALA A 256 15.12 15.50 -12.88
C ALA A 256 16.63 15.63 -13.16
N ALA A 257 17.46 14.80 -12.52
CA ALA A 257 18.91 14.77 -12.75
C ALA A 257 19.26 14.38 -14.19
N ARG A 258 18.58 13.37 -14.75
CA ARG A 258 18.76 12.95 -16.16
C ARG A 258 18.37 14.06 -17.14
N ARG A 259 17.30 14.81 -16.86
CA ARG A 259 16.88 15.97 -17.66
C ARG A 259 17.93 17.07 -17.65
N ARG A 260 18.44 17.43 -16.47
CA ARG A 260 19.52 18.45 -16.34
C ARG A 260 20.79 18.04 -17.08
N LYS A 261 21.16 16.76 -17.06
CA LYS A 261 22.31 16.26 -17.81
C LYS A 261 22.09 16.34 -19.32
N ALA A 262 20.89 16.01 -19.80
CA ALA A 262 20.54 16.06 -21.22
C ALA A 262 20.33 17.47 -21.79
N SER A 263 20.09 18.48 -20.94
CA SER A 263 20.00 19.89 -21.37
C SER A 263 21.35 20.61 -21.40
N ARG A 264 22.37 20.06 -20.71
CA ARG A 264 23.74 20.61 -20.67
C ARG A 264 24.67 20.01 -21.73
N ALA A 265 24.23 18.96 -22.40
CA ALA A 265 24.92 18.29 -23.50
C ALA A 265 24.20 18.59 -24.81
#